data_AF-A0A3A0E4F9-F1
#
_entry.id   AF-A0A3A0E4F9-F1
#
_cell.length_a   1.000
_cell.length_b   1.000
_cell.length_c   1.000
_cell.angle_alpha   90.00
_cell.angle_beta   90.00
_cell.angle_gamma   90.00
#
_symmetry.space_group_name_H-M   'P 1'
#
loop_
_entity.id
_entity.type
_entity.pdbx_description
1 polymer ?
#
loop_
_entity_poly.entity_id
_entity_poly.type
_entity_poly.pdbx_seq_one_letter_code
_entity_poly.pdbx_strand_id
1 'polypeptide(L)'
;MRRFHLTGAGLLLGAIWIASGIWIASGASAANIQFDASTSNDFNEATNWSDDTAPTADLDVHFIENGLTAELTGAATVNGVVVGDVSVGTLNINGGTLTVDITAGFPQGFSIGGHLNNHTGFGTVNVTNGGTVNINLAGGSPDTGFVGERADGTLNIGPGSTINAPGIIWRIGQFGGFFGPPPPWDAVGIVNVQGTLTTRQLYVGVQGGDSEVTVSGNGSINLSHQLHSSIETFRVERSSLMRIIGSQASWSSDDIIANTQAGEVRNTFEFVTDSGGVSPFVARDAILFNNARVNIDLTSFPMSVGQTLRLFDAAPGQLADGHVFGELNVTGAPAAQAFRLAYDDIATGDIFLVRVPEPASLGILAVAAACIAAAQGGARSRKT
;
A
#
# COMPACT_ATOMS: atom_id res chain seq x y z
N MET A 1 -52.35 -13.09 78.46
CA MET A 1 -51.07 -13.49 77.82
C MET A 1 -51.37 -14.00 76.42
N ARG A 2 -50.51 -13.63 75.48
CA ARG A 2 -50.73 -13.55 74.02
C ARG A 2 -51.21 -14.87 73.39
N ARG A 3 -52.31 -14.78 72.65
CA ARG A 3 -52.70 -15.72 71.58
C ARG A 3 -52.57 -14.95 70.27
N PHE A 4 -51.65 -15.35 69.40
CA PHE A 4 -51.59 -14.87 68.03
C PHE A 4 -52.21 -15.93 67.13
N HIS A 5 -53.28 -15.53 66.44
CA HIS A 5 -53.95 -16.31 65.42
C HIS A 5 -53.25 -16.17 64.07
N LEU A 6 -53.20 -17.26 63.32
CA LEU A 6 -52.86 -17.29 61.90
C LEU A 6 -53.74 -16.32 61.09
N THR A 7 -53.13 -15.62 60.14
CA THR A 7 -53.77 -15.23 58.87
C THR A 7 -52.67 -15.07 57.83
N GLY A 8 -52.32 -16.20 57.19
CA GLY A 8 -51.65 -16.20 55.91
C GLY A 8 -52.72 -16.27 54.83
N ALA A 9 -52.90 -15.17 54.09
CA ALA A 9 -53.42 -15.08 52.72
C ALA A 9 -53.72 -13.61 52.41
N GLY A 10 -53.24 -13.14 51.26
CA GLY A 10 -53.83 -11.99 50.56
C GLY A 10 -52.94 -10.76 50.42
N LEU A 11 -52.05 -10.78 49.44
CA LEU A 11 -51.77 -9.62 48.58
C LEU A 11 -51.05 -10.12 47.31
N LEU A 12 -51.82 -10.84 46.49
CA LEU A 12 -51.64 -10.91 45.04
C LEU A 12 -52.52 -9.80 44.47
N LEU A 13 -51.90 -8.83 43.80
CA LEU A 13 -52.43 -7.99 42.70
C LEU A 13 -51.64 -6.68 42.67
N GLY A 14 -50.64 -6.59 41.80
CA GLY A 14 -49.93 -5.33 41.56
C GLY A 14 -48.57 -5.47 40.91
N ALA A 15 -48.45 -6.21 39.79
CA ALA A 15 -47.40 -6.04 38.76
C ALA A 15 -47.59 -7.07 37.64
N ILE A 16 -48.72 -6.97 36.93
CA ILE A 16 -48.82 -7.44 35.54
C ILE A 16 -48.82 -6.13 34.72
N TRP A 17 -48.02 -6.11 33.65
CA TRP A 17 -47.73 -4.99 32.73
C TRP A 17 -46.39 -4.26 32.89
N ILE A 18 -45.27 -5.00 32.91
CA ILE A 18 -44.07 -4.69 32.09
C ILE A 18 -43.43 -6.04 31.71
N ALA A 19 -44.12 -6.86 30.94
CA ALA A 19 -43.60 -8.14 30.42
C ALA A 19 -44.02 -8.31 28.96
N SER A 20 -43.69 -7.31 28.15
CA SER A 20 -43.84 -7.33 26.68
C SER A 20 -43.20 -6.05 26.13
N GLY A 21 -41.88 -5.97 26.26
CA GLY A 21 -41.11 -4.79 25.85
C GLY A 21 -39.60 -4.95 25.97
N ILE A 22 -39.11 -6.02 26.62
CA ILE A 22 -37.75 -6.50 26.38
C ILE A 22 -37.86 -7.40 25.15
N TRP A 23 -37.81 -6.77 23.98
CA TRP A 23 -37.23 -7.45 22.83
C TRP A 23 -35.81 -7.81 23.27
N ILE A 24 -35.61 -9.10 23.50
CA ILE A 24 -34.31 -9.73 23.44
C ILE A 24 -33.78 -9.33 22.06
N ALA A 25 -32.90 -8.33 22.02
CA ALA A 25 -31.98 -8.22 20.91
C ALA A 25 -31.14 -9.49 21.00
N SER A 26 -31.57 -10.54 20.31
CA SER A 26 -30.69 -11.65 19.95
C SER A 26 -29.47 -11.00 19.35
N GLY A 27 -28.32 -11.12 20.02
CA GLY A 27 -27.07 -10.63 19.46
C GLY A 27 -26.92 -11.25 18.08
N ALA A 28 -27.04 -10.44 17.04
CA ALA A 28 -26.62 -10.83 15.71
C ALA A 28 -25.10 -10.97 15.79
N SER A 29 -24.63 -12.22 15.91
CA SER A 29 -23.23 -12.52 15.70
C SER A 29 -22.97 -12.42 14.21
N ALA A 30 -21.94 -11.67 13.82
CA ALA A 30 -21.41 -11.72 12.46
C ALA A 30 -21.13 -13.19 12.08
N ALA A 31 -21.62 -13.61 10.92
CA ALA A 31 -21.33 -14.90 10.33
C ALA A 31 -20.24 -14.77 9.25
N ASN A 32 -19.53 -15.86 9.03
CA ASN A 32 -18.65 -16.01 7.88
C ASN A 32 -19.45 -16.73 6.79
N ILE A 33 -19.75 -16.02 5.70
CA ILE A 33 -20.55 -16.52 4.59
C ILE A 33 -19.63 -16.89 3.44
N GLN A 34 -19.73 -18.13 2.97
CA GLN A 34 -18.85 -18.68 1.97
C GLN A 34 -19.48 -18.54 0.57
N PHE A 35 -18.72 -18.00 -0.37
CA PHE A 35 -19.05 -18.11 -1.80
C PHE A 35 -18.81 -19.56 -2.23
N ASP A 36 -19.83 -20.18 -2.82
CA ASP A 36 -19.79 -21.59 -3.23
C ASP A 36 -20.01 -21.81 -4.73
N ALA A 37 -20.38 -20.74 -5.45
CA ALA A 37 -20.64 -20.75 -6.90
C ALA A 37 -21.63 -21.85 -7.33
N SER A 38 -22.64 -22.16 -6.50
CA SER A 38 -23.53 -23.31 -6.73
C SER A 38 -24.31 -23.23 -8.05
N THR A 39 -24.59 -22.00 -8.52
CA THR A 39 -25.39 -21.73 -9.72
C THR A 39 -24.63 -20.97 -10.81
N SER A 40 -23.77 -20.04 -10.43
CA SER A 40 -22.92 -19.26 -11.34
C SER A 40 -21.73 -18.63 -10.60
N ASN A 41 -20.98 -17.76 -11.27
CA ASN A 41 -19.92 -16.96 -10.64
C ASN A 41 -20.40 -15.56 -10.24
N ASP A 42 -21.68 -15.21 -10.41
CA ASP A 42 -22.17 -13.85 -10.09
C ASP A 42 -22.14 -13.61 -8.58
N PHE A 43 -21.39 -12.60 -8.16
CA PHE A 43 -21.25 -12.18 -6.76
C PHE A 43 -22.59 -11.72 -6.15
N ASN A 44 -23.53 -11.21 -6.95
CA ASN A 44 -24.81 -10.68 -6.47
C ASN A 44 -25.90 -11.76 -6.37
N GLU A 45 -25.67 -12.94 -6.91
CA GLU A 45 -26.67 -14.00 -6.94
C GLU A 45 -26.67 -14.73 -5.59
N ALA A 46 -27.80 -14.61 -4.87
CA ALA A 46 -27.96 -15.13 -3.52
C ALA A 46 -27.65 -16.63 -3.39
N THR A 47 -28.00 -17.42 -4.40
CA THR A 47 -27.78 -18.88 -4.41
C THR A 47 -26.30 -19.27 -4.52
N ASN A 48 -25.39 -18.34 -4.81
CA ASN A 48 -23.95 -18.61 -4.83
C ASN A 48 -23.28 -18.39 -3.45
N TRP A 49 -24.07 -18.14 -2.40
CA TRP A 49 -23.62 -17.93 -1.04
C TRP A 49 -24.20 -18.99 -0.11
N SER A 50 -23.42 -19.44 0.87
CA SER A 50 -23.76 -20.58 1.73
C SER A 50 -25.01 -20.41 2.59
N ASP A 51 -25.51 -19.18 2.73
CA ASP A 51 -26.72 -18.83 3.47
C ASP A 51 -27.90 -18.48 2.54
N ASP A 52 -27.74 -18.70 1.23
CA ASP A 52 -28.69 -18.36 0.17
C ASP A 52 -29.12 -16.88 0.20
N THR A 53 -28.23 -15.99 0.67
CA THR A 53 -28.48 -14.54 0.76
C THR A 53 -27.46 -13.79 -0.08
N ALA A 54 -27.93 -12.83 -0.88
CA ALA A 54 -27.04 -11.97 -1.65
C ALA A 54 -26.28 -11.02 -0.70
N PRO A 55 -25.05 -10.61 -1.01
CA PRO A 55 -24.26 -9.78 -0.11
C PRO A 55 -24.94 -8.43 0.15
N THR A 56 -25.13 -8.10 1.43
CA THR A 56 -25.74 -6.84 1.86
C THR A 56 -24.91 -6.13 2.94
N ALA A 57 -25.32 -4.91 3.31
CA ALA A 57 -24.74 -4.17 4.43
C ALA A 57 -25.18 -4.75 5.79
N ASP A 58 -24.99 -6.04 5.97
CA ASP A 58 -25.19 -6.79 7.22
C ASP A 58 -23.91 -6.76 8.07
N LEU A 59 -23.82 -7.60 9.10
CA LEU A 59 -22.61 -7.71 9.92
C LEU A 59 -21.68 -8.82 9.42
N ASP A 60 -22.04 -9.48 8.33
CA ASP A 60 -21.40 -10.70 7.89
C ASP A 60 -20.14 -10.41 7.07
N VAL A 61 -19.26 -11.41 7.04
CA VAL A 61 -18.01 -11.37 6.29
C VAL A 61 -18.09 -12.40 5.19
N HIS A 62 -17.82 -11.95 3.97
CA HIS A 62 -18.00 -12.73 2.76
C HIS A 62 -16.66 -13.29 2.28
N PHE A 63 -16.57 -14.61 2.14
CA PHE A 63 -15.35 -15.34 1.78
C PHE A 63 -15.40 -15.85 0.36
N ILE A 64 -14.35 -15.61 -0.41
CA ILE A 64 -14.16 -16.21 -1.72
C ILE A 64 -12.88 -17.03 -1.69
N GLU A 65 -13.03 -18.35 -1.76
CA GLU A 65 -11.97 -19.33 -1.55
C GLU A 65 -12.22 -20.62 -2.35
N ASN A 66 -11.50 -21.70 -2.04
CA ASN A 66 -11.64 -23.04 -2.60
C ASN A 66 -11.38 -23.13 -4.12
N GLY A 67 -10.52 -22.25 -4.63
CA GLY A 67 -10.24 -22.09 -6.06
C GLY A 67 -11.37 -21.41 -6.83
N LEU A 68 -12.38 -20.87 -6.16
CA LEU A 68 -13.52 -20.23 -6.79
C LEU A 68 -13.20 -18.79 -7.21
N THR A 69 -13.94 -18.34 -8.22
CA THR A 69 -13.86 -16.99 -8.76
C THR A 69 -15.25 -16.37 -8.72
N ALA A 70 -15.38 -15.23 -8.05
CA ALA A 70 -16.60 -14.43 -8.06
C ALA A 70 -16.45 -13.21 -8.99
N GLU A 71 -17.51 -12.91 -9.73
CA GLU A 71 -17.61 -11.82 -10.69
C GLU A 71 -18.64 -10.79 -10.22
N LEU A 72 -18.21 -9.56 -10.03
CA LEU A 72 -19.05 -8.43 -9.70
C LEU A 72 -19.12 -7.44 -10.87
N THR A 73 -20.22 -7.48 -11.61
CA THR A 73 -20.55 -6.52 -12.69
C THR A 73 -21.62 -5.50 -12.29
N GLY A 74 -22.39 -5.80 -11.24
CA GLY A 74 -23.43 -4.93 -10.66
C GLY A 74 -22.91 -4.08 -9.51
N ALA A 75 -23.76 -3.86 -8.50
CA ALA A 75 -23.38 -3.19 -7.27
C ALA A 75 -23.69 -4.06 -6.06
N ALA A 76 -22.73 -4.17 -5.14
CA ALA A 76 -22.88 -4.88 -3.88
C ALA A 76 -22.34 -4.04 -2.72
N THR A 77 -22.93 -4.22 -1.54
CA THR A 77 -22.40 -3.68 -0.28
C THR A 77 -22.18 -4.83 0.68
N VAL A 78 -21.07 -4.84 1.40
CA VAL A 78 -20.72 -5.82 2.43
C VAL A 78 -20.12 -5.13 3.65
N ASN A 79 -20.14 -5.76 4.82
CA ASN A 79 -19.35 -5.28 5.95
C ASN A 79 -17.88 -5.70 5.87
N GLY A 80 -17.62 -6.90 5.35
CA GLY A 80 -16.27 -7.37 5.09
C GLY A 80 -16.20 -8.36 3.93
N VAL A 81 -15.07 -8.35 3.22
CA VAL A 81 -14.75 -9.35 2.19
C VAL A 81 -13.34 -9.88 2.39
N VAL A 82 -13.22 -11.19 2.24
CA VAL A 82 -11.98 -11.94 2.35
C VAL A 82 -11.80 -12.76 1.08
N VAL A 83 -10.64 -12.64 0.46
CA VAL A 83 -10.31 -13.37 -0.77
C VAL A 83 -9.05 -14.20 -0.54
N GLY A 84 -9.21 -15.52 -0.62
CA GLY A 84 -8.15 -16.50 -0.52
C GLY A 84 -7.37 -16.49 0.81
N ASP A 85 -8.06 -16.66 1.94
CA ASP A 85 -7.44 -16.84 3.25
C ASP A 85 -6.85 -18.25 3.38
N VAL A 86 -7.69 -19.30 3.40
CA VAL A 86 -7.26 -20.69 3.64
C VAL A 86 -6.85 -21.45 2.38
N SER A 87 -7.33 -21.00 1.23
CA SER A 87 -7.07 -21.61 -0.07
C SER A 87 -7.10 -20.53 -1.15
N VAL A 88 -6.97 -20.91 -2.42
CA VAL A 88 -6.99 -19.94 -3.52
C VAL A 88 -8.38 -19.31 -3.63
N GLY A 89 -8.47 -18.01 -3.90
CA GLY A 89 -9.71 -17.32 -4.18
C GLY A 89 -9.51 -16.14 -5.13
N THR A 90 -10.51 -15.81 -5.93
CA THR A 90 -10.44 -14.65 -6.84
C THR A 90 -11.73 -13.84 -6.85
N LEU A 91 -11.60 -12.52 -6.72
CA LEU A 91 -12.71 -11.58 -6.90
C LEU A 91 -12.39 -10.64 -8.07
N ASN A 92 -13.26 -10.67 -9.08
CA ASN A 92 -13.18 -9.77 -10.23
C ASN A 92 -14.29 -8.73 -10.14
N ILE A 93 -13.91 -7.46 -9.99
CA ILE A 93 -14.83 -6.31 -9.99
C ILE A 93 -14.72 -5.66 -11.37
N ASN A 94 -15.61 -6.07 -12.26
CA ASN A 94 -15.53 -5.82 -13.69
C ASN A 94 -16.61 -4.82 -14.11
N GLY A 95 -16.28 -3.53 -14.05
CA GLY A 95 -17.24 -2.43 -14.25
C GLY A 95 -18.28 -2.24 -13.14
N GLY A 96 -18.35 -3.16 -12.18
CA GLY A 96 -19.23 -3.07 -11.02
C GLY A 96 -18.71 -2.18 -9.89
N THR A 97 -19.54 -2.00 -8.85
CA THR A 97 -19.18 -1.28 -7.63
C THR A 97 -19.29 -2.18 -6.41
N LEU A 98 -18.19 -2.33 -5.67
CA LEU A 98 -18.22 -2.92 -4.33
C LEU A 98 -18.12 -1.81 -3.29
N THR A 99 -19.03 -1.80 -2.32
CA THR A 99 -18.93 -0.95 -1.14
C THR A 99 -18.65 -1.82 0.07
N VAL A 100 -17.61 -1.49 0.83
CA VAL A 100 -17.29 -2.15 2.10
C VAL A 100 -17.54 -1.16 3.23
N ASP A 101 -18.65 -1.36 3.93
CA ASP A 101 -19.10 -0.53 5.05
C ASP A 101 -18.68 -1.17 6.36
N ILE A 102 -17.48 -0.81 6.82
CA ILE A 102 -16.87 -1.41 8.01
C ILE A 102 -17.57 -0.87 9.25
N THR A 103 -18.29 -1.74 9.94
CA THR A 103 -18.97 -1.45 11.20
C THR A 103 -18.13 -1.88 12.41
N ALA A 104 -18.43 -1.29 13.57
CA ALA A 104 -17.70 -1.58 14.80
C ALA A 104 -17.86 -3.06 15.21
N GLY A 105 -16.74 -3.77 15.35
CA GLY A 105 -16.74 -5.15 15.85
C GLY A 105 -15.84 -6.09 15.06
N PHE A 106 -15.43 -5.71 13.84
CA PHE A 106 -14.58 -6.56 13.01
C PHE A 106 -13.31 -5.83 12.55
N PRO A 107 -12.11 -6.37 12.82
CA PRO A 107 -10.84 -5.70 12.50
C PRO A 107 -10.47 -5.74 11.01
N GLN A 108 -11.30 -6.30 10.11
CA GLN A 108 -10.93 -6.54 8.72
C GLN A 108 -12.08 -6.20 7.77
N GLY A 109 -11.93 -5.13 7.00
CA GLY A 109 -12.92 -4.73 5.99
C GLY A 109 -12.64 -5.41 4.66
N PHE A 110 -11.43 -5.28 4.15
CA PHE A 110 -11.07 -5.75 2.82
C PHE A 110 -9.73 -6.47 2.86
N SER A 111 -9.76 -7.80 2.72
CA SER A 111 -8.60 -8.63 2.96
C SER A 111 -8.32 -9.59 1.81
N ILE A 112 -7.06 -9.63 1.36
CA ILE A 112 -6.58 -10.47 0.26
C ILE A 112 -5.36 -11.25 0.75
N GLY A 113 -5.44 -12.58 0.74
CA GLY A 113 -4.37 -13.38 1.31
C GLY A 113 -4.26 -13.20 2.83
N GLY A 114 -5.39 -13.13 3.53
CA GLY A 114 -5.39 -13.13 4.98
C GLY A 114 -6.77 -12.96 5.59
N HIS A 115 -7.04 -13.67 6.67
CA HIS A 115 -8.15 -13.41 7.58
C HIS A 115 -7.94 -14.08 8.94
N LEU A 116 -7.46 -15.32 8.98
CA LEU A 116 -7.25 -16.06 10.23
C LEU A 116 -5.80 -16.54 10.45
N ASN A 117 -5.57 -17.11 11.63
CA ASN A 117 -4.26 -17.63 12.01
C ASN A 117 -3.90 -18.89 11.20
N ASN A 118 -2.68 -18.90 10.67
CA ASN A 118 -2.01 -20.04 10.07
C ASN A 118 -2.54 -20.53 8.71
N HIS A 119 -2.86 -19.62 7.79
CA HIS A 119 -3.29 -19.99 6.45
C HIS A 119 -2.25 -19.79 5.33
N THR A 120 -2.33 -20.66 4.32
CA THR A 120 -1.45 -20.71 3.15
C THR A 120 -2.23 -20.46 1.86
N GLY A 121 -3.33 -19.71 1.93
CA GLY A 121 -4.14 -19.38 0.77
C GLY A 121 -3.43 -18.48 -0.23
N PHE A 122 -4.16 -18.12 -1.27
CA PHE A 122 -3.71 -17.14 -2.25
C PHE A 122 -4.91 -16.33 -2.72
N GLY A 123 -4.94 -15.05 -2.36
CA GLY A 123 -6.00 -14.14 -2.75
C GLY A 123 -5.63 -13.33 -3.99
N THR A 124 -6.58 -13.16 -4.91
CA THR A 124 -6.45 -12.19 -6.00
C THR A 124 -7.70 -11.35 -6.14
N VAL A 125 -7.52 -10.03 -6.19
CA VAL A 125 -8.59 -9.09 -6.54
C VAL A 125 -8.18 -8.32 -7.78
N ASN A 126 -9.08 -8.29 -8.77
CA ASN A 126 -8.92 -7.49 -9.97
C ASN A 126 -10.05 -6.47 -10.08
N VAL A 127 -9.72 -5.18 -10.03
CA VAL A 127 -10.66 -4.10 -10.28
C VAL A 127 -10.40 -3.57 -11.69
N THR A 128 -11.33 -3.82 -12.62
CA THR A 128 -11.10 -3.58 -14.05
C THR A 128 -12.31 -2.94 -14.73
N ASN A 129 -12.10 -2.46 -15.97
CA ASN A 129 -13.15 -1.92 -16.84
C ASN A 129 -14.00 -0.82 -16.17
N GLY A 130 -13.36 0.07 -15.39
CA GLY A 130 -14.05 1.14 -14.66
C GLY A 130 -14.67 0.70 -13.33
N GLY A 131 -14.40 -0.53 -12.89
CA GLY A 131 -14.85 -1.03 -11.60
C GLY A 131 -14.38 -0.16 -10.43
N THR A 132 -15.20 -0.11 -9.38
CA THR A 132 -14.97 0.76 -8.22
C THR A 132 -15.09 -0.02 -6.92
N VAL A 133 -14.16 0.22 -5.98
CA VAL A 133 -14.28 -0.21 -4.59
C VAL A 133 -14.32 1.03 -3.70
N ASN A 134 -15.39 1.17 -2.91
CA ASN A 134 -15.50 2.20 -1.88
C ASN A 134 -15.36 1.51 -0.51
N ILE A 135 -14.46 2.00 0.33
CA ILE A 135 -14.30 1.47 1.69
C ILE A 135 -14.59 2.58 2.68
N ASN A 136 -15.68 2.42 3.42
CA ASN A 136 -16.18 3.38 4.38
C ASN A 136 -15.96 2.86 5.80
N LEU A 137 -15.34 3.69 6.64
CA LEU A 137 -15.20 3.40 8.06
C LEU A 137 -16.35 4.05 8.82
N ALA A 138 -17.41 3.29 9.11
CA ALA A 138 -18.55 3.76 9.91
C ALA A 138 -18.28 3.63 11.43
N GLY A 139 -17.31 2.80 11.81
CA GLY A 139 -16.76 2.66 13.15
C GLY A 139 -15.64 1.60 13.18
N GLY A 140 -14.87 1.53 14.27
CA GLY A 140 -13.79 0.55 14.42
C GLY A 140 -12.39 1.10 14.12
N SER A 141 -11.45 0.19 13.85
CA SER A 141 -10.05 0.52 13.56
C SER A 141 -9.90 0.95 12.09
N PRO A 142 -9.09 1.97 11.76
CA PRO A 142 -8.77 2.29 10.38
C PRO A 142 -7.86 1.24 9.71
N ASP A 143 -7.23 0.37 10.50
CA ASP A 143 -6.35 -0.71 10.06
C ASP A 143 -7.14 -1.94 9.59
N THR A 144 -7.63 -1.88 8.35
CA THR A 144 -8.66 -2.81 7.84
C THR A 144 -8.49 -3.20 6.37
N GLY A 145 -7.47 -2.67 5.68
CA GLY A 145 -7.10 -3.06 4.32
C GLY A 145 -5.85 -3.94 4.34
N PHE A 146 -5.93 -5.16 3.84
CA PHE A 146 -4.81 -6.11 3.90
C PHE A 146 -4.56 -6.77 2.56
N VAL A 147 -3.28 -6.86 2.19
CA VAL A 147 -2.81 -7.62 1.02
C VAL A 147 -1.55 -8.37 1.42
N GLY A 148 -1.61 -9.70 1.45
CA GLY A 148 -0.42 -10.50 1.76
C GLY A 148 -0.06 -10.58 3.24
N GLU A 149 -1.00 -10.30 4.16
CA GLU A 149 -0.66 -10.19 5.60
C GLU A 149 -0.35 -11.55 6.25
N ARG A 150 -0.99 -12.63 5.80
CA ARG A 150 -0.87 -13.98 6.41
C ARG A 150 -0.62 -15.07 5.38
N ALA A 151 -1.18 -14.90 4.19
CA ALA A 151 -1.08 -15.72 3.00
C ALA A 151 -0.76 -14.80 1.81
N ASP A 152 -0.43 -15.34 0.65
CA ASP A 152 -0.09 -14.51 -0.50
C ASP A 152 -1.33 -13.74 -1.00
N GLY A 153 -1.14 -12.47 -1.35
CA GLY A 153 -2.22 -11.60 -1.79
C GLY A 153 -1.80 -10.70 -2.95
N THR A 154 -2.66 -10.61 -3.97
CA THR A 154 -2.46 -9.70 -5.10
C THR A 154 -3.69 -8.82 -5.31
N LEU A 155 -3.47 -7.51 -5.38
CA LEU A 155 -4.46 -6.51 -5.73
C LEU A 155 -4.07 -5.81 -7.03
N ASN A 156 -4.92 -5.91 -8.05
CA ASN A 156 -4.73 -5.24 -9.33
C ASN A 156 -5.83 -4.19 -9.55
N ILE A 157 -5.43 -2.94 -9.76
CA ILE A 157 -6.33 -1.83 -10.09
C ILE A 157 -6.03 -1.41 -11.54
N GLY A 158 -6.87 -1.86 -12.46
CA GLY A 158 -6.72 -1.61 -13.89
C GLY A 158 -6.98 -0.15 -14.30
N PRO A 159 -6.66 0.22 -15.55
CA PRO A 159 -6.89 1.57 -16.06
C PRO A 159 -8.34 2.01 -15.92
N GLY A 160 -8.56 3.22 -15.40
CA GLY A 160 -9.89 3.79 -15.18
C GLY A 160 -10.67 3.22 -13.99
N SER A 161 -10.16 2.18 -13.33
CA SER A 161 -10.75 1.63 -12.10
C SER A 161 -10.26 2.37 -10.86
N THR A 162 -11.03 2.29 -9.78
CA THR A 162 -10.75 3.06 -8.56
C THR A 162 -10.94 2.24 -7.28
N ILE A 163 -10.04 2.42 -6.34
CA ILE A 163 -10.25 2.11 -4.92
C ILE A 163 -10.20 3.41 -4.15
N ASN A 164 -11.32 3.74 -3.49
CA ASN A 164 -11.49 4.93 -2.68
C ASN A 164 -11.69 4.55 -1.21
N ALA A 165 -10.64 4.70 -0.41
CA ALA A 165 -10.56 4.28 0.98
C ALA A 165 -9.90 5.36 1.87
N PRO A 166 -10.33 6.64 1.83
CA PRO A 166 -9.60 7.77 2.39
C PRO A 166 -9.39 7.71 3.91
N GLY A 167 -10.20 6.93 4.63
CA GLY A 167 -10.05 6.71 6.08
C GLY A 167 -9.19 5.49 6.45
N ILE A 168 -8.75 4.70 5.47
CA ILE A 168 -8.23 3.35 5.69
C ILE A 168 -6.71 3.31 5.64
N ILE A 169 -6.15 2.57 6.59
CA ILE A 169 -4.75 2.17 6.60
C ILE A 169 -4.68 0.81 5.90
N TRP A 170 -3.81 0.70 4.90
CA TRP A 170 -3.50 -0.58 4.29
C TRP A 170 -2.17 -1.14 4.76
N ARG A 171 -2.13 -2.45 4.88
CA ARG A 171 -0.95 -3.26 5.18
C ARG A 171 -0.67 -4.17 4.00
N ILE A 172 0.46 -3.95 3.35
CA ILE A 172 0.94 -4.73 2.21
C ILE A 172 2.15 -5.58 2.63
N GLY A 173 2.04 -6.89 2.48
CA GLY A 173 3.00 -7.88 2.95
C GLY A 173 2.71 -8.35 4.37
N GLN A 174 3.58 -9.23 4.87
CA GLN A 174 3.36 -9.89 6.15
C GLN A 174 3.74 -9.00 7.33
N PHE A 175 2.77 -8.78 8.21
CA PHE A 175 2.95 -8.09 9.48
C PHE A 175 2.64 -9.05 10.63
N GLY A 176 3.52 -9.07 11.64
CA GLY A 176 3.20 -9.55 12.97
C GLY A 176 2.23 -8.58 13.62
N GLY A 177 0.93 -8.83 13.43
CA GLY A 177 -0.15 -7.91 13.77
C GLY A 177 -1.18 -8.52 14.72
N PHE A 178 -2.38 -7.93 14.73
CA PHE A 178 -3.52 -8.15 15.65
C PHE A 178 -3.82 -9.62 16.04
N PHE A 179 -3.48 -10.58 15.16
CA PHE A 179 -3.75 -12.01 15.32
C PHE A 179 -2.60 -12.81 15.94
N GLY A 180 -1.50 -12.14 16.31
CA GLY A 180 -0.32 -12.73 16.91
C GLY A 180 0.93 -12.61 16.03
N PRO A 181 2.03 -13.30 16.39
CA PRO A 181 3.29 -13.22 15.66
C PRO A 181 3.11 -13.58 14.17
N PRO A 182 4.02 -13.13 13.29
CA PRO A 182 3.98 -13.51 11.89
C PRO A 182 3.95 -15.04 11.75
N PRO A 183 3.21 -15.60 10.78
CA PRO A 183 3.30 -17.02 10.50
C PRO A 183 4.74 -17.46 10.18
N PRO A 184 5.06 -18.76 10.35
CA PRO A 184 6.42 -19.27 10.11
C PRO A 184 6.79 -19.37 8.63
N TRP A 185 5.84 -19.22 7.71
CA TRP A 185 6.07 -19.12 6.26
C TRP A 185 6.05 -17.67 5.79
N ASP A 186 6.34 -17.53 4.51
CA ASP A 186 6.45 -16.26 3.83
C ASP A 186 5.16 -15.97 3.09
N ALA A 187 4.60 -14.79 3.34
CA ALA A 187 3.43 -14.26 2.65
C ALA A 187 3.81 -12.99 1.90
N VAL A 188 3.52 -12.99 0.60
CA VAL A 188 3.84 -11.93 -0.33
C VAL A 188 2.62 -11.05 -0.56
N GLY A 189 2.80 -9.74 -0.44
CA GLY A 189 1.76 -8.75 -0.74
C GLY A 189 2.11 -7.94 -1.98
N ILE A 190 1.30 -8.02 -3.03
CA ILE A 190 1.52 -7.29 -4.29
C ILE A 190 0.34 -6.38 -4.57
N VAL A 191 0.62 -5.10 -4.83
CA VAL A 191 -0.36 -4.13 -5.29
C VAL A 191 0.11 -3.49 -6.60
N ASN A 192 -0.70 -3.62 -7.64
CA ASN A 192 -0.46 -3.02 -8.95
C ASN A 192 -1.53 -1.97 -9.25
N VAL A 193 -1.10 -0.73 -9.53
CA VAL A 193 -1.99 0.41 -9.76
C VAL A 193 -1.77 1.02 -11.15
N GLN A 194 -2.74 0.84 -12.03
CA GLN A 194 -2.89 1.54 -13.32
C GLN A 194 -4.13 2.44 -13.35
N GLY A 195 -5.05 2.25 -12.39
CA GLY A 195 -6.16 3.16 -12.08
C GLY A 195 -5.83 4.06 -10.89
N THR A 196 -6.78 4.26 -9.97
CA THR A 196 -6.60 5.14 -8.82
C THR A 196 -6.71 4.39 -7.50
N LEU A 197 -5.75 4.59 -6.59
CA LEU A 197 -5.83 4.22 -5.19
C LEU A 197 -5.76 5.47 -4.32
N THR A 198 -6.85 5.78 -3.64
CA THR A 198 -6.90 6.84 -2.63
C THR A 198 -7.06 6.20 -1.26
N THR A 199 -6.13 6.45 -0.35
CA THR A 199 -6.22 5.90 1.01
C THR A 199 -5.59 6.80 2.05
N ARG A 200 -5.77 6.50 3.34
CA ARG A 200 -5.11 7.28 4.40
C ARG A 200 -3.61 7.06 4.39
N GLN A 201 -3.20 5.79 4.44
CA GLN A 201 -1.82 5.40 4.71
C GLN A 201 -1.52 4.01 4.14
N LEU A 202 -0.28 3.82 3.70
CA LEU A 202 0.26 2.51 3.34
C LEU A 202 1.38 2.12 4.30
N TYR A 203 1.24 0.97 4.93
CA TYR A 203 2.34 0.24 5.51
C TYR A 203 2.79 -0.84 4.53
N VAL A 204 4.09 -0.89 4.28
CA VAL A 204 4.70 -1.90 3.42
C VAL A 204 5.71 -2.67 4.24
N GLY A 205 5.40 -3.93 4.52
CA GLY A 205 6.04 -4.75 5.57
C GLY A 205 6.79 -5.93 5.01
N VAL A 206 7.82 -6.36 5.74
CA VAL A 206 8.68 -7.48 5.32
C VAL A 206 9.01 -8.47 6.44
N GLN A 207 8.20 -8.51 7.49
CA GLN A 207 8.48 -9.40 8.64
C GLN A 207 8.48 -10.87 8.25
N GLY A 208 7.81 -11.18 7.15
CA GLY A 208 7.46 -12.53 6.79
C GLY A 208 7.57 -12.87 5.30
N GLY A 209 7.36 -11.94 4.38
CA GLY A 209 7.63 -12.13 2.95
C GLY A 209 7.95 -10.80 2.27
N ASP A 210 8.14 -10.83 0.95
CA ASP A 210 8.37 -9.62 0.16
C ASP A 210 7.06 -8.85 -0.03
N SER A 211 7.18 -7.54 -0.23
CA SER A 211 6.03 -6.68 -0.52
C SER A 211 6.36 -5.72 -1.64
N GLU A 212 5.43 -5.60 -2.58
CA GLU A 212 5.58 -4.73 -3.75
C GLU A 212 4.35 -3.84 -3.90
N VAL A 213 4.60 -2.55 -4.10
CA VAL A 213 3.59 -1.60 -4.57
C VAL A 213 4.12 -0.93 -5.83
N THR A 214 3.45 -1.18 -6.95
CA THR A 214 3.81 -0.63 -8.27
C THR A 214 2.71 0.29 -8.77
N VAL A 215 3.08 1.51 -9.19
CA VAL A 215 2.22 2.44 -9.94
C VAL A 215 2.76 2.64 -11.35
N SER A 216 1.90 2.53 -12.35
CA SER A 216 2.30 2.56 -13.77
C SER A 216 1.21 3.10 -14.69
N GLY A 217 1.56 3.40 -15.95
CA GLY A 217 0.61 3.97 -16.91
C GLY A 217 0.12 5.34 -16.45
N ASN A 218 -1.20 5.56 -16.44
CA ASN A 218 -1.82 6.75 -15.85
C ASN A 218 -2.28 6.51 -14.41
N GLY A 219 -1.70 5.51 -13.74
CA GLY A 219 -2.07 5.12 -12.40
C GLY A 219 -1.71 6.19 -11.37
N SER A 220 -2.52 6.31 -10.32
CA SER A 220 -2.32 7.28 -9.24
C SER A 220 -2.49 6.65 -7.88
N ILE A 221 -1.53 6.89 -6.99
CA ILE A 221 -1.62 6.58 -5.57
C ILE A 221 -1.61 7.90 -4.78
N ASN A 222 -2.67 8.16 -4.02
CA ASN A 222 -2.79 9.33 -3.16
C ASN A 222 -3.03 8.92 -1.71
N LEU A 223 -2.06 9.19 -0.86
CA LEU A 223 -2.10 8.92 0.57
C LEU A 223 -2.36 10.22 1.31
N SER A 224 -3.40 10.30 2.14
CA SER A 224 -3.69 11.50 2.93
C SER A 224 -2.88 11.61 4.23
N HIS A 225 -1.88 10.76 4.40
CA HIS A 225 -0.98 10.71 5.55
C HIS A 225 0.36 10.16 5.04
N GLN A 226 0.78 8.96 5.43
CA GLN A 226 2.14 8.49 5.15
C GLN A 226 2.22 7.25 4.25
N LEU A 227 3.31 7.16 3.49
CA LEU A 227 3.92 5.88 3.11
C LEU A 227 4.91 5.50 4.20
N HIS A 228 4.80 4.29 4.74
CA HIS A 228 5.69 3.79 5.79
C HIS A 228 6.22 2.39 5.46
N SER A 229 7.49 2.33 5.08
CA SER A 229 8.25 1.11 4.82
C SER A 229 9.33 0.90 5.89
N SER A 230 8.94 0.67 7.15
CA SER A 230 9.90 0.54 8.26
C SER A 230 9.39 -0.29 9.43
N ILE A 231 8.77 -1.43 9.17
CA ILE A 231 8.28 -2.27 10.28
C ILE A 231 9.36 -3.28 10.67
N GLU A 232 10.24 -2.88 11.59
CA GLU A 232 11.11 -3.72 12.44
C GLU A 232 11.54 -5.06 11.81
N THR A 233 12.30 -4.97 10.73
CA THR A 233 12.73 -6.15 9.99
C THR A 233 14.23 -6.26 10.02
N PHE A 234 14.70 -7.21 10.84
CA PHE A 234 16.09 -7.62 10.91
C PHE A 234 16.36 -8.89 10.06
N ARG A 235 15.42 -9.26 9.17
CA ARG A 235 15.53 -10.43 8.29
C ARG A 235 16.17 -10.04 6.96
N VAL A 236 17.51 -10.10 6.93
CA VAL A 236 18.41 -9.62 5.85
C VAL A 236 18.08 -10.02 4.41
N GLU A 237 17.18 -10.98 4.18
CA GLU A 237 16.82 -11.50 2.85
C GLU A 237 15.54 -10.88 2.26
N ARG A 238 14.91 -9.90 2.92
CA ARG A 238 13.61 -9.35 2.51
C ARG A 238 13.59 -7.84 2.40
N SER A 239 12.96 -7.32 1.36
CA SER A 239 12.84 -5.87 1.17
C SER A 239 11.45 -5.50 0.67
N SER A 240 10.99 -4.32 1.10
CA SER A 240 9.80 -3.75 0.48
C SER A 240 10.24 -3.00 -0.76
N LEU A 241 9.41 -3.08 -1.79
CA LEU A 241 9.63 -2.42 -3.07
C LEU A 241 8.48 -1.45 -3.36
N MET A 242 8.85 -0.20 -3.62
CA MET A 242 7.95 0.86 -4.06
C MET A 242 8.44 1.29 -5.44
N ARG A 243 7.62 1.03 -6.45
CA ARG A 243 8.00 1.20 -7.85
C ARG A 243 7.08 2.18 -8.55
N ILE A 244 7.67 3.12 -9.28
CA ILE A 244 6.98 3.98 -10.23
C ILE A 244 7.50 3.74 -11.64
N ILE A 245 6.59 3.55 -12.59
CA ILE A 245 6.92 3.25 -13.99
C ILE A 245 6.36 4.34 -14.90
N GLY A 246 7.25 5.02 -15.61
CA GLY A 246 6.96 6.03 -16.62
C GLY A 246 6.65 7.41 -16.06
N SER A 247 6.47 8.37 -16.96
CA SER A 247 6.29 9.79 -16.65
C SER A 247 4.83 10.22 -16.45
N GLN A 248 3.88 9.27 -16.55
CA GLN A 248 2.44 9.53 -16.44
C GLN A 248 1.83 8.98 -15.15
N ALA A 249 2.55 8.11 -14.45
CA ALA A 249 2.14 7.62 -13.14
C ALA A 249 2.29 8.72 -12.09
N SER A 250 1.53 8.67 -11.00
CA SER A 250 1.67 9.63 -9.89
C SER A 250 1.61 8.97 -8.53
N TRP A 251 2.44 9.47 -7.62
CA TRP A 251 2.43 9.11 -6.21
C TRP A 251 2.50 10.38 -5.36
N SER A 252 1.57 10.53 -4.41
CA SER A 252 1.63 11.61 -3.41
C SER A 252 1.28 11.11 -2.01
N SER A 253 2.05 11.54 -1.01
CA SER A 253 1.76 11.36 0.42
C SER A 253 2.08 12.64 1.20
N ASP A 254 1.63 12.76 2.45
CA ASP A 254 2.18 13.76 3.38
C ASP A 254 3.61 13.38 3.70
N ASP A 255 3.82 12.20 4.29
CA ASP A 255 5.15 11.71 4.62
C ASP A 255 5.59 10.53 3.77
N ILE A 256 6.89 10.43 3.53
CA ILE A 256 7.55 9.23 3.02
C ILE A 256 8.59 8.81 4.03
N ILE A 257 8.36 7.65 4.65
CA ILE A 257 9.22 7.10 5.70
C ILE A 257 9.71 5.73 5.27
N ALA A 258 11.02 5.55 5.16
CA ALA A 258 11.63 4.26 4.92
C ALA A 258 12.86 4.08 5.80
N ASN A 259 12.94 2.91 6.45
CA ASN A 259 14.01 2.57 7.38
C ASN A 259 14.18 3.63 8.51
N THR A 260 13.60 3.41 9.68
CA THR A 260 13.65 4.35 10.81
C THR A 260 14.75 3.99 11.82
N GLN A 261 15.24 2.76 11.80
CA GLN A 261 16.23 2.26 12.76
C GLN A 261 17.51 1.77 12.08
N ALA A 262 18.64 1.95 12.77
CA ALA A 262 19.91 1.40 12.31
C ALA A 262 19.86 -0.13 12.28
N GLY A 263 20.28 -0.73 11.16
CA GLY A 263 20.33 -2.19 11.00
C GLY A 263 19.07 -2.82 10.41
N GLU A 264 18.02 -2.04 10.13
CA GLU A 264 16.89 -2.52 9.32
C GLU A 264 17.33 -2.87 7.90
N VAL A 265 16.64 -3.84 7.30
CA VAL A 265 16.90 -4.24 5.91
C VAL A 265 16.48 -3.13 4.95
N ARG A 266 17.32 -2.88 3.94
CA ARG A 266 17.13 -1.78 2.99
C ARG A 266 15.84 -1.95 2.21
N ASN A 267 14.91 -1.02 2.39
CA ASN A 267 13.76 -0.89 1.51
C ASN A 267 14.19 -0.24 0.19
N THR A 268 13.50 -0.58 -0.90
CA THR A 268 13.90 -0.19 -2.25
C THR A 268 12.85 0.71 -2.89
N PHE A 269 13.31 1.87 -3.36
CA PHE A 269 12.55 2.70 -4.28
C PHE A 269 13.06 2.46 -5.70
N GLU A 270 12.17 2.12 -6.61
CA GLU A 270 12.52 1.84 -8.00
C GLU A 270 11.81 2.77 -8.98
N PHE A 271 12.60 3.31 -9.90
CA PHE A 271 12.16 4.23 -10.93
C PHE A 271 12.44 3.61 -12.29
N VAL A 272 11.40 3.24 -13.03
CA VAL A 272 11.53 2.70 -14.39
C VAL A 272 11.11 3.78 -15.36
N THR A 273 12.06 4.29 -16.14
CA THR A 273 11.79 5.41 -17.05
C THR A 273 11.08 4.97 -18.34
N ASP A 274 10.27 5.86 -18.89
CA ASP A 274 9.81 5.83 -20.29
C ASP A 274 10.48 6.96 -21.09
N SER A 275 10.04 7.21 -22.33
CA SER A 275 10.60 8.28 -23.16
C SER A 275 10.46 9.69 -22.59
N GLY A 276 9.51 9.91 -21.67
CA GLY A 276 9.29 11.15 -20.94
C GLY A 276 10.06 11.24 -19.61
N GLY A 277 10.72 10.15 -19.20
CA GLY A 277 11.43 10.04 -17.93
C GLY A 277 10.61 9.24 -16.92
N VAL A 278 10.54 9.73 -15.68
CA VAL A 278 9.75 9.13 -14.62
C VAL A 278 9.15 10.23 -13.76
N SER A 279 7.98 9.97 -13.19
CA SER A 279 7.40 10.86 -12.19
C SER A 279 8.10 10.69 -10.83
N PRO A 280 8.22 11.77 -10.03
CA PRO A 280 8.76 11.66 -8.69
C PRO A 280 7.75 11.06 -7.71
N PHE A 281 8.24 10.56 -6.58
CA PHE A 281 7.42 10.45 -5.38
C PHE A 281 7.26 11.84 -4.76
N VAL A 282 6.02 12.27 -4.54
CA VAL A 282 5.73 13.59 -3.96
C VAL A 282 5.41 13.44 -2.47
N ALA A 283 6.12 14.17 -1.61
CA ALA A 283 5.85 14.30 -0.19
C ALA A 283 5.40 15.75 0.12
N ARG A 284 4.31 15.91 0.87
CA ARG A 284 3.75 17.24 1.21
C ARG A 284 4.28 17.78 2.54
N ASP A 285 4.63 16.88 3.45
CA ASP A 285 5.30 17.20 4.70
C ASP A 285 6.72 16.65 4.63
N ALA A 286 7.05 15.47 5.16
CA ALA A 286 8.45 15.07 5.32
C ALA A 286 8.92 13.87 4.49
N ILE A 287 10.23 13.84 4.22
CA ILE A 287 10.94 12.68 3.68
C ILE A 287 12.00 12.21 4.67
N LEU A 288 11.87 10.96 5.13
CA LEU A 288 12.74 10.34 6.11
C LEU A 288 13.27 8.99 5.60
N PHE A 289 14.58 8.92 5.35
CA PHE A 289 15.26 7.71 4.88
C PHE A 289 16.45 7.35 5.77
N ASN A 290 16.56 6.09 6.19
CA ASN A 290 17.81 5.61 6.80
C ASN A 290 18.38 4.44 6.00
N ASN A 291 19.37 4.70 5.12
CA ASN A 291 20.04 3.63 4.38
C ASN A 291 19.11 2.82 3.45
N ALA A 292 18.03 3.43 2.94
CA ALA A 292 17.22 2.88 1.86
C ALA A 292 18.03 2.77 0.54
N ARG A 293 17.54 1.97 -0.41
CA ARG A 293 18.12 1.78 -1.74
C ARG A 293 17.29 2.48 -2.81
N VAL A 294 17.96 3.08 -3.80
CA VAL A 294 17.34 3.59 -5.02
C VAL A 294 17.83 2.81 -6.22
N ASN A 295 16.90 2.26 -6.99
CA ASN A 295 17.15 1.63 -8.29
C ASN A 295 16.53 2.49 -9.40
N ILE A 296 17.25 2.69 -10.49
CA ILE A 296 16.78 3.51 -11.62
C ILE A 296 17.11 2.78 -12.91
N ASP A 297 16.08 2.48 -13.70
CA ASP A 297 16.22 1.96 -15.05
C ASP A 297 16.06 3.08 -16.07
N LEU A 298 17.18 3.44 -16.72
CA LEU A 298 17.27 4.48 -17.75
C LEU A 298 17.18 3.92 -19.18
N THR A 299 16.80 2.66 -19.38
CA THR A 299 16.81 2.00 -20.70
C THR A 299 16.02 2.79 -21.76
N SER A 300 14.90 3.40 -21.35
CA SER A 300 14.05 4.21 -22.25
C SER A 300 14.32 5.72 -22.17
N PHE A 301 15.22 6.16 -21.29
CA PHE A 301 15.50 7.57 -21.03
C PHE A 301 17.01 7.84 -20.86
N PRO A 302 17.79 7.83 -21.96
CA PRO A 302 19.21 8.12 -21.88
C PRO A 302 19.45 9.59 -21.49
N MET A 303 20.03 9.80 -20.30
CA MET A 303 20.34 11.15 -19.81
C MET A 303 21.58 11.74 -20.48
N SER A 304 21.55 13.04 -20.78
CA SER A 304 22.72 13.84 -21.22
C SER A 304 23.57 14.31 -20.03
N VAL A 305 24.85 14.62 -20.26
CA VAL A 305 25.72 15.14 -19.18
C VAL A 305 25.18 16.46 -18.65
N GLY A 306 25.07 16.59 -17.33
CA GLY A 306 24.48 17.75 -16.65
C GLY A 306 22.95 17.73 -16.60
N GLN A 307 22.29 16.77 -17.27
CA GLN A 307 20.86 16.57 -17.12
C GLN A 307 20.54 16.02 -15.73
N THR A 308 19.39 16.44 -15.21
CA THR A 308 18.83 15.95 -13.96
C THR A 308 17.49 15.25 -14.21
N LEU A 309 17.15 14.30 -13.34
CA LEU A 309 15.86 13.63 -13.28
C LEU A 309 15.38 13.71 -11.83
N ARG A 310 14.23 14.34 -11.59
CA ARG A 310 13.66 14.45 -10.23
C ARG A 310 13.07 13.09 -9.83
N LEU A 311 13.47 12.59 -8.67
CA LEU A 311 13.02 11.30 -8.13
C LEU A 311 12.09 11.50 -6.94
N PHE A 312 12.38 12.51 -6.12
CA PHE A 312 11.55 12.90 -4.99
C PHE A 312 11.30 14.41 -5.06
N ASP A 313 10.07 14.78 -4.74
CA ASP A 313 9.57 16.16 -4.72
C ASP A 313 9.00 16.43 -3.32
N ALA A 314 9.63 17.31 -2.57
CA ALA A 314 9.16 17.74 -1.25
C ALA A 314 9.31 19.25 -1.12
N ALA A 315 8.73 19.85 -0.08
CA ALA A 315 8.94 21.27 0.19
C ALA A 315 10.34 21.52 0.81
N PRO A 316 10.89 22.75 0.72
CA PRO A 316 12.18 23.06 1.33
C PRO A 316 12.23 22.78 2.84
N GLY A 317 13.33 22.20 3.31
CA GLY A 317 13.57 21.85 4.72
C GLY A 317 12.89 20.56 5.19
N GLN A 318 12.35 19.76 4.25
CA GLN A 318 11.62 18.54 4.53
C GLN A 318 12.43 17.27 4.29
N LEU A 319 13.67 17.39 3.79
CA LEU A 319 14.61 16.29 3.80
C LEU A 319 15.25 16.27 5.18
N ALA A 320 14.93 15.26 5.99
CA ALA A 320 15.44 15.20 7.36
C ALA A 320 16.98 15.23 7.39
N ASP A 321 17.55 16.08 8.25
CA ASP A 321 19.00 16.28 8.34
C ASP A 321 19.77 14.96 8.57
N GLY A 322 20.74 14.68 7.69
CA GLY A 322 21.60 13.51 7.80
C GLY A 322 21.01 12.20 7.25
N HIS A 323 19.80 12.23 6.69
CA HIS A 323 19.14 11.08 6.07
C HIS A 323 19.51 10.99 4.59
N VAL A 324 20.34 9.99 4.24
CA VAL A 324 20.76 9.72 2.85
C VAL A 324 20.44 8.29 2.45
N PHE A 325 20.28 8.09 1.14
CA PHE A 325 20.19 6.75 0.58
C PHE A 325 21.52 6.04 0.75
N GLY A 326 21.46 4.78 1.15
CA GLY A 326 22.65 3.96 1.38
C GLY A 326 23.21 3.36 0.09
N GLU A 327 22.40 3.29 -0.97
CA GLU A 327 22.76 2.65 -2.22
C GLU A 327 22.01 3.27 -3.39
N LEU A 328 22.73 3.47 -4.50
CA LEU A 328 22.20 3.90 -5.80
C LEU A 328 22.63 2.88 -6.86
N ASN A 329 21.66 2.28 -7.54
CA ASN A 329 21.88 1.43 -8.70
C ASN A 329 21.22 2.05 -9.93
N VAL A 330 22.00 2.21 -11.00
CA VAL A 330 21.52 2.73 -12.29
C VAL A 330 21.76 1.68 -13.37
N THR A 331 20.69 1.26 -14.04
CA THR A 331 20.71 0.33 -15.17
C THR A 331 20.27 1.05 -16.45
N GLY A 332 20.43 0.40 -17.61
CA GLY A 332 20.09 1.01 -18.90
C GLY A 332 21.04 2.13 -19.37
N ALA A 333 22.07 2.45 -18.59
CA ALA A 333 23.12 3.39 -18.95
C ALA A 333 24.44 2.68 -19.29
N PRO A 334 25.23 3.19 -20.26
CA PRO A 334 26.59 2.71 -20.51
C PRO A 334 27.46 2.76 -19.23
N ALA A 335 28.21 1.70 -18.96
CA ALA A 335 29.02 1.55 -17.74
C ALA A 335 30.07 2.64 -17.50
N ALA A 336 30.45 3.41 -18.52
CA ALA A 336 31.36 4.54 -18.40
C ALA A 336 30.70 5.79 -17.79
N GLN A 337 29.37 5.85 -17.78
CA GLN A 337 28.64 7.00 -17.25
C GLN A 337 28.63 6.99 -15.72
N ALA A 338 28.91 8.15 -15.14
CA ALA A 338 28.83 8.36 -13.70
C ALA A 338 27.52 9.07 -13.32
N PHE A 339 26.85 8.53 -12.31
CA PHE A 339 25.62 9.06 -11.74
C PHE A 339 25.78 9.29 -10.25
N ARG A 340 25.04 10.26 -9.72
CA ARG A 340 24.92 10.48 -8.28
C ARG A 340 23.53 11.03 -7.95
N LEU A 341 23.15 10.89 -6.69
CA LEU A 341 22.03 11.64 -6.13
C LEU A 341 22.51 13.03 -5.72
N ALA A 342 21.72 14.05 -6.04
CA ALA A 342 21.87 15.41 -5.55
C ALA A 342 20.66 15.74 -4.68
N TYR A 343 20.93 16.24 -3.47
CA TYR A 343 19.95 16.63 -2.48
C TYR A 343 19.91 18.15 -2.43
N ASP A 344 18.75 18.75 -2.67
CA ASP A 344 18.55 20.19 -2.65
C ASP A 344 17.50 20.58 -1.61
N ASP A 345 17.80 20.30 -0.34
CA ASP A 345 16.87 20.56 0.77
C ASP A 345 16.53 22.04 0.95
N ILE A 346 17.49 22.94 0.73
CA ILE A 346 17.34 24.36 1.07
C ILE A 346 16.48 25.10 0.04
N ALA A 347 16.69 24.85 -1.26
CA ALA A 347 16.01 25.63 -2.29
C ALA A 347 14.70 24.99 -2.74
N THR A 348 14.66 23.65 -2.85
CA THR A 348 13.50 22.96 -3.40
C THR A 348 12.90 21.93 -2.46
N GLY A 349 13.70 21.18 -1.71
CA GLY A 349 13.27 19.96 -1.01
C GLY A 349 13.43 18.69 -1.88
N ASP A 350 13.97 18.83 -3.09
CA ASP A 350 14.01 17.76 -4.08
C ASP A 350 15.22 16.83 -3.93
N ILE A 351 15.07 15.60 -4.43
CA ILE A 351 16.17 14.67 -4.70
C ILE A 351 16.21 14.37 -6.19
N PHE A 352 17.37 14.60 -6.80
CA PHE A 352 17.60 14.38 -8.23
C PHE A 352 18.62 13.28 -8.47
N LEU A 353 18.40 12.48 -9.52
CA LEU A 353 19.49 11.80 -10.21
C LEU A 353 20.21 12.82 -11.11
N VAL A 354 21.54 12.87 -11.03
CA VAL A 354 22.37 13.74 -11.88
C VAL A 354 23.37 12.89 -12.65
N ARG A 355 23.42 13.07 -13.97
CA ARG A 355 24.50 12.53 -14.79
C ARG A 355 25.70 13.48 -14.73
N VAL A 356 26.81 13.03 -14.14
CA VAL A 356 28.02 13.84 -14.01
C VAL A 356 29.00 13.58 -15.17
N PRO A 357 29.85 14.57 -15.53
CA PRO A 357 30.92 14.34 -16.49
C PRO A 357 31.86 13.23 -16.00
N GLU A 358 32.34 12.39 -16.91
CA GLU A 358 33.30 11.34 -16.56
C GLU A 358 34.58 11.96 -15.96
N PRO A 359 35.25 11.32 -14.98
CA PRO A 359 36.47 11.86 -14.38
C PRO A 359 37.56 12.20 -15.41
N ALA A 360 37.67 11.43 -16.50
CA ALA A 360 38.60 11.71 -17.59
C ALA A 360 38.28 13.02 -18.33
N SER A 361 37.00 13.38 -18.46
CA SER A 361 36.58 14.65 -19.07
C SER A 361 36.88 15.86 -18.20
N LEU A 362 36.84 15.72 -16.85
CA LEU A 362 37.33 16.74 -15.92
C LEU A 362 38.85 16.92 -16.03
N GLY A 363 39.59 15.82 -16.20
CA GLY A 363 41.03 15.85 -16.45
C GLY A 363 41.40 16.56 -17.75
N ILE A 364 40.68 16.29 -18.84
CA ILE A 364 40.91 16.95 -20.14
C ILE A 364 40.58 18.45 -20.08
N LEU A 365 39.50 18.85 -19.39
CA LEU A 365 39.19 20.26 -19.17
C LEU A 365 40.24 20.97 -18.32
N ALA A 366 40.74 20.33 -17.26
CA ALA A 366 41.81 20.88 -16.43
C ALA A 366 43.13 21.01 -17.20
N VAL A 367 43.48 20.03 -18.04
CA VAL A 367 44.66 20.10 -18.91
C VAL A 367 44.50 21.16 -20.00
N ALA A 368 43.33 21.27 -20.62
CA ALA A 368 43.05 22.31 -21.61
C ALA A 368 43.13 23.72 -21.00
N ALA A 369 42.57 23.91 -19.79
CA ALA A 369 42.67 25.17 -19.06
C ALA A 369 44.13 25.51 -18.68
N ALA A 370 44.92 24.52 -18.26
CA ALA A 370 46.34 24.69 -17.99
C ALA A 370 47.14 25.05 -19.26
N CYS A 371 46.83 24.44 -20.41
CA CYS A 371 47.46 24.78 -21.70
C CYS A 371 47.10 26.19 -22.18
N ILE A 372 45.86 26.65 -21.97
CA ILE A 372 45.43 28.01 -22.31
C ILE A 372 46.12 29.04 -21.40
N ALA A 373 46.20 28.76 -20.09
CA ALA A 373 46.92 29.63 -19.15
C ALA A 373 48.42 29.72 -19.47
N ALA A 374 49.06 28.61 -19.85
CA ALA A 374 50.46 28.60 -20.28
C ALA A 374 50.69 29.39 -21.58
N ALA A 375 49.79 29.28 -22.56
CA ALA A 375 49.85 30.04 -23.80
C ALA A 375 49.67 31.56 -23.57
N GLN A 376 48.81 31.96 -22.63
CA GLN A 376 48.61 33.37 -22.28
C GLN A 376 49.74 33.95 -21.40
N GLY A 377 50.36 33.12 -20.55
CA GLY A 377 51.53 33.51 -19.74
C GLY A 377 52.81 33.74 -20.56
N GLY A 378 53.00 32.95 -21.63
CA GLY A 378 54.17 33.08 -22.51
C GLY A 378 54.19 34.37 -23.36
N ALA A 379 53.03 34.97 -23.64
CA ALA A 379 52.92 36.17 -24.47
C ALA A 379 53.32 37.47 -23.75
N ARG A 380 53.38 37.50 -22.42
CA ARG A 380 53.75 38.71 -21.64
C ARG A 380 55.25 38.86 -21.36
N SER A 381 56.08 37.86 -21.68
CA SER A 381 57.53 37.87 -21.36
C SER A 381 58.44 38.37 -22.50
N ARG A 382 57.92 38.74 -23.68
CA ARG A 382 58.73 39.30 -24.80
C ARG A 382 58.47 40.80 -24.99
N LYS A 383 58.89 41.61 -24.01
CA LYS A 383 59.22 43.03 -24.22
C LYS A 383 60.36 43.38 -23.25
N THR A 384 61.57 43.13 -23.70
CA THR A 384 62.80 43.82 -23.28
C THR A 384 63.47 44.31 -24.53
#